data_AF-A0A9P9Z9D6-F1
#
_entry.id   AF-A0A9P9Z9D6-F1
#
_cell.length_a   1.000
_cell.length_b   1.000
_cell.length_c   1.000
_cell.angle_alpha   90.00
_cell.angle_beta   90.00
_cell.angle_gamma   90.00
#
_symmetry.space_group_name_H-M   'P 1'
#
loop_
_entity.id
_entity.type
_entity.pdbx_description
1 polymer ?
#
loop_
_entity_poly.entity_id
_entity_poly.type
_entity_poly.pdbx_seq_one_letter_code
_entity_poly.pdbx_strand_id
1 'polypeptide(L)'
;MARYTGPITRKSRRLGVDLIGGDAAFEKRPYAPGQHGRARIKESEYRNQLQEKQKARFTYGVMEKQFHNYYDEASRRPGKTGDNLLQMLERRLDNVVYRGGFARTRRHARQLVVHGHFLVNGKKVDIPSYQVDEHDVIDVRTKSHDMTPFIVARETHGERVVPAWLEALPERMRILVHSVPVRAQIEIPVQEQLIVEYYSKKKPSVLIAQRPTLSEESVDEFRSRFVIEPLEPGFGYTLGNSLRRTLLSSIPGASVTSIKVDSALHEFSTIEGVKEDVTEVILNLKSLVVSSEHDEPVTMYLRKQGAGEVTAADIAPPAGVEVHNPDLKIATLNDTGKLEMELVVERGRGYVSSVQNKGADNEIGRMPVDSIYSPVLKVTYKVEATRVEQRTDFDKLVIDVETKQSILPRDAIASAGKTLVELFGLARELNVEAEGIDIGPSPVDEQMAADLALPVEDLQLTVRSYNCLKREGIHTVGELVGRSEQDLLDIRNFGSKSIDEVKLKLHEMGLSLKDSAPGFDPSAALAAYDDDYDEGSLEDEQF
;
A
#
# COMPACT_ATOMS: atom_id res chain seq x y z
N MET A 1 3.28 17.84 -25.54
CA MET A 1 4.36 18.56 -26.26
C MET A 1 5.74 18.23 -25.68
N ALA A 2 6.34 17.07 -26.01
CA ALA A 2 7.51 16.55 -25.29
C ALA A 2 8.88 17.12 -25.71
N ARG A 3 8.98 17.78 -26.87
CA ARG A 3 10.25 18.33 -27.40
C ARG A 3 10.26 19.85 -27.30
N TYR A 4 11.20 20.40 -26.52
CA TYR A 4 11.42 21.84 -26.46
C TYR A 4 12.03 22.34 -27.78
N THR A 5 11.30 23.17 -28.51
CA THR A 5 11.70 23.74 -29.80
C THR A 5 12.35 25.12 -29.68
N GLY A 6 12.46 25.67 -28.46
CA GLY A 6 13.08 26.98 -28.23
C GLY A 6 14.61 26.95 -28.21
N PRO A 7 15.26 28.14 -28.16
CA PRO A 7 16.71 28.25 -28.10
C PRO A 7 17.28 27.60 -26.83
N ILE A 8 18.25 26.71 -27.00
CA ILE A 8 18.89 25.98 -25.90
C ILE A 8 19.66 26.90 -24.95
N THR A 9 20.16 28.05 -25.43
CA THR A 9 20.72 29.13 -24.62
C THR A 9 19.77 29.58 -23.49
N ARG A 10 18.45 29.57 -23.71
CA ARG A 10 17.48 29.90 -22.63
C ARG A 10 17.49 28.86 -21.50
N LYS A 11 17.82 27.60 -21.80
CA LYS A 11 17.97 26.53 -20.82
C LYS A 11 19.33 26.63 -20.14
N SER A 12 20.41 26.87 -20.87
CA SER A 12 21.76 27.13 -20.31
C SER A 12 21.71 28.27 -19.29
N ARG A 13 21.09 29.39 -19.66
CA ARG A 13 20.87 30.55 -18.78
C ARG A 13 20.00 30.28 -17.55
N ARG A 14 19.05 29.35 -17.65
CA ARG A 14 18.18 28.98 -16.52
C ARG A 14 18.91 28.07 -15.52
N LEU A 15 19.81 27.22 -16.03
CA LEU A 15 20.58 26.25 -15.25
C LEU A 15 21.96 26.77 -14.83
N GLY A 16 22.31 27.99 -15.24
CA GLY A 16 23.57 28.64 -14.89
C GLY A 16 24.82 27.98 -15.48
N VAL A 17 24.67 27.09 -16.47
CA VAL A 17 25.76 26.29 -17.07
C VAL A 17 25.60 26.27 -18.58
N ASP A 18 26.72 26.34 -19.31
CA ASP A 18 26.71 26.14 -20.75
C ASP A 18 26.53 24.65 -21.10
N LEU A 19 25.37 24.32 -21.66
CA LEU A 19 24.99 22.95 -22.04
C LEU A 19 25.48 22.54 -23.43
N ILE A 20 25.92 23.49 -24.26
CA ILE A 20 26.28 23.27 -25.68
C ILE A 20 27.79 23.24 -25.85
N GLY A 21 28.50 24.02 -25.02
CA GLY A 21 29.94 24.25 -25.11
C GLY A 21 30.24 25.34 -26.13
N GLY A 22 30.72 26.49 -25.66
CA GLY A 22 31.09 27.64 -26.49
C GLY A 22 29.90 28.54 -26.88
N ASP A 23 28.83 28.59 -26.06
CA ASP A 23 27.68 29.47 -26.32
C ASP A 23 28.00 30.93 -25.94
N ALA A 24 28.49 31.71 -26.92
CA ALA A 24 28.79 33.14 -26.76
C ALA A 24 27.59 33.98 -26.28
N ALA A 25 26.35 33.54 -26.49
CA ALA A 25 25.16 34.23 -26.01
C ALA A 25 24.89 33.96 -24.52
N PHE A 26 25.32 32.81 -24.00
CA PHE A 26 25.33 32.51 -22.58
C PHE A 26 26.40 33.33 -21.85
N GLU A 27 27.62 33.39 -22.38
CA GLU A 27 28.73 34.18 -21.79
C GLU A 27 28.37 35.65 -21.61
N LYS A 28 27.70 36.25 -22.62
CA LYS A 28 27.24 37.65 -22.55
C LYS A 28 26.13 37.87 -21.52
N ARG A 29 25.31 36.86 -21.20
CA ARG A 29 24.13 36.98 -20.33
C ARG A 29 23.90 35.69 -19.53
N PRO A 30 24.69 35.41 -18.47
CA PRO A 30 24.65 34.13 -17.76
C PRO A 30 23.44 33.96 -16.82
N TYR A 31 22.60 34.99 -16.67
CA TYR A 31 21.43 34.98 -15.79
C TYR A 31 20.15 34.52 -16.51
N ALA A 32 19.19 34.02 -15.73
CA ALA A 32 17.93 33.46 -16.22
C ALA A 32 17.15 34.45 -17.12
N PRO A 33 16.40 33.96 -18.13
CA PRO A 33 15.59 34.83 -18.98
C PRO A 33 14.35 35.38 -18.26
N GLY A 34 14.02 36.66 -18.46
CA GLY A 34 12.84 37.34 -17.90
C GLY A 34 13.18 38.59 -17.07
N GLN A 35 12.17 39.40 -16.76
CA GLN A 35 12.31 40.67 -16.00
C GLN A 35 12.85 40.44 -14.58
N HIS A 36 12.56 39.28 -13.98
CA HIS A 36 13.04 38.87 -12.65
C HIS A 36 14.24 37.91 -12.69
N GLY A 37 14.88 37.72 -13.86
CA GLY A 37 15.96 36.74 -14.02
C GLY A 37 17.27 37.05 -13.26
N ARG A 38 17.38 38.27 -12.71
CA ARG A 38 18.50 38.71 -11.85
C ARG A 38 18.16 38.67 -10.35
N ALA A 39 16.92 38.34 -9.98
CA ALA A 39 16.52 38.25 -8.59
C ALA A 39 17.23 37.04 -7.95
N ARG A 40 17.78 37.22 -6.74
CA ARG A 40 18.29 36.11 -5.93
C ARG A 40 17.10 35.32 -5.40
N ILE A 41 16.85 34.14 -5.97
CA ILE A 41 15.86 33.19 -5.47
C ILE A 41 16.59 32.28 -4.48
N LYS A 42 16.05 32.11 -3.27
CA LYS A 42 16.56 31.09 -2.33
C LYS A 42 16.39 29.72 -2.97
N GLU A 43 17.49 29.01 -3.19
CA GLU A 43 17.44 27.68 -3.78
C GLU A 43 17.04 26.66 -2.72
N SER A 44 15.94 25.92 -2.96
CA SER A 44 15.60 24.76 -2.16
C SER A 44 16.45 23.55 -2.59
N GLU A 45 16.66 22.60 -1.70
CA GLU A 45 17.37 21.35 -2.04
C GLU A 45 16.72 20.64 -3.23
N TYR A 46 15.39 20.54 -3.24
CA TYR A 46 14.64 19.96 -4.35
C TYR A 46 14.92 20.66 -5.68
N ARG A 47 15.01 22.00 -5.65
CA ARG A 47 15.33 22.78 -6.84
C ARG A 47 16.74 22.46 -7.32
N ASN A 48 17.72 22.31 -6.43
CA ASN A 48 19.09 21.97 -6.80
C ASN A 48 19.18 20.57 -7.41
N GLN A 49 18.53 19.59 -6.79
CA GLN A 49 18.38 18.22 -7.28
C GLN A 49 17.74 18.18 -8.68
N LEU A 50 16.63 18.91 -8.86
CA LEU A 50 15.97 19.04 -10.16
C LEU A 50 16.87 19.73 -11.20
N GLN A 51 17.62 20.76 -10.80
CA GLN A 51 18.55 21.45 -11.70
C GLN A 51 19.65 20.49 -12.20
N GLU A 52 20.28 19.71 -11.34
CA GLU A 52 21.30 18.73 -11.73
C GLU A 52 20.76 17.66 -12.69
N LYS A 53 19.57 17.13 -12.41
CA LYS A 53 18.87 16.22 -13.33
C LYS A 53 18.65 16.86 -14.69
N GLN A 54 18.14 18.09 -14.70
CA GLN A 54 17.84 18.80 -15.94
C GLN A 54 19.12 19.17 -16.71
N LYS A 55 20.24 19.48 -16.02
CA LYS A 55 21.56 19.66 -16.63
C LYS A 55 21.96 18.39 -17.38
N ALA A 56 21.99 17.23 -16.72
CA ALA A 56 22.33 15.96 -17.37
C ALA A 56 21.42 15.67 -18.58
N ARG A 57 20.10 15.78 -18.39
CA ARG A 57 19.12 15.50 -19.44
C ARG A 57 19.31 16.37 -20.69
N PHE A 58 19.47 17.68 -20.53
CA PHE A 58 19.64 18.59 -21.66
C PHE A 58 21.01 18.46 -22.31
N THR A 59 22.05 18.23 -21.52
CA THR A 59 23.41 17.99 -21.97
C THR A 59 23.47 16.78 -22.93
N TYR A 60 22.83 15.66 -22.58
CA TYR A 60 22.74 14.48 -23.46
C TYR A 60 21.59 14.51 -24.48
N GLY A 61 20.73 15.54 -24.45
CA GLY A 61 19.62 15.68 -25.40
C GLY A 61 18.53 14.61 -25.26
N VAL A 62 18.31 14.09 -24.05
CA VAL A 62 17.39 12.98 -23.79
C VAL A 62 15.99 13.48 -23.37
N MET A 63 14.94 12.75 -23.74
CA MET A 63 13.57 13.07 -23.31
C MET A 63 13.35 12.72 -21.83
N GLU A 64 12.41 13.37 -21.16
CA GLU A 64 12.14 13.14 -19.73
C GLU A 64 11.87 11.66 -19.41
N LYS A 65 10.94 11.03 -20.15
CA LYS A 65 10.62 9.61 -20.03
C LYS A 65 11.83 8.72 -20.28
N GLN A 66 12.63 9.05 -21.29
CA GLN A 66 13.81 8.25 -21.63
C GLN A 66 14.91 8.37 -20.56
N PHE A 67 15.09 9.56 -19.96
CA PHE A 67 16.03 9.76 -18.88
C PHE A 67 15.62 9.00 -17.61
N HIS A 68 14.32 8.99 -17.30
CA HIS A 68 13.77 8.18 -16.21
C HIS A 68 14.02 6.68 -16.42
N ASN A 69 13.74 6.16 -17.62
CA ASN A 69 14.02 4.75 -17.91
C ASN A 69 15.50 4.38 -17.74
N TYR A 70 16.43 5.29 -18.09
CA TYR A 70 17.87 5.05 -17.86
C TYR A 70 18.23 5.06 -16.37
N TYR A 71 17.56 5.88 -15.57
CA TYR A 71 17.73 5.84 -14.12
C TYR A 71 17.25 4.51 -13.54
N ASP A 72 16.08 4.03 -13.94
CA ASP A 72 15.52 2.75 -13.44
C ASP A 72 16.37 1.55 -13.86
N GLU A 73 16.98 1.60 -15.04
CA GLU A 73 17.91 0.57 -15.47
C GLU A 73 19.24 0.67 -14.72
N ALA A 74 19.75 1.89 -14.47
CA ALA A 74 20.96 2.12 -13.70
C ALA A 74 20.84 1.72 -12.23
N SER A 75 19.64 1.84 -11.63
CA SER A 75 19.37 1.45 -10.23
C SER A 75 19.31 -0.07 -10.03
N ARG A 76 18.96 -0.82 -11.08
CA ARG A 76 18.96 -2.30 -11.06
C ARG A 76 20.34 -2.92 -11.25
N ARG A 77 21.31 -2.14 -11.77
CA ARG A 77 22.68 -2.62 -11.98
C ARG A 77 23.47 -2.53 -10.67
N PRO A 78 24.34 -3.51 -10.37
CA PRO A 78 25.23 -3.44 -9.21
C PRO A 78 26.19 -2.25 -9.33
N GLY A 79 26.60 -1.69 -8.19
CA GLY A 79 27.49 -0.53 -8.12
C GLY A 79 26.78 0.80 -7.86
N LYS A 80 27.49 1.91 -8.04
CA LYS A 80 26.97 3.26 -7.79
C LYS A 80 25.97 3.67 -8.88
N THR A 81 24.71 3.87 -8.52
CA THR A 81 23.62 4.22 -9.46
C THR A 81 23.93 5.48 -10.30
N GLY A 82 24.53 6.50 -9.68
CA GLY A 82 24.91 7.73 -10.39
C GLY A 82 25.95 7.49 -11.49
N ASP A 83 26.94 6.65 -11.21
CA ASP A 83 27.98 6.27 -12.19
C ASP A 83 27.36 5.45 -13.32
N ASN A 84 26.53 4.45 -12.98
CA ASN A 84 25.83 3.61 -13.95
C ASN A 84 24.96 4.45 -14.90
N LEU A 85 24.24 5.46 -14.37
CA LEU A 85 23.43 6.37 -15.16
C LEU A 85 24.27 7.16 -16.17
N LEU A 86 25.39 7.74 -15.72
CA LEU A 86 26.27 8.52 -16.61
C LEU A 86 26.95 7.62 -17.65
N GLN A 87 27.37 6.40 -17.28
CA GLN A 87 27.91 5.42 -18.21
C GLN A 87 26.91 5.09 -19.33
N MET A 88 25.65 4.83 -18.97
CA MET A 88 24.60 4.54 -19.93
C MET A 88 24.27 5.73 -20.85
N LEU A 89 24.44 6.96 -20.36
CA LEU A 89 24.26 8.16 -21.18
C LEU A 89 25.46 8.40 -22.12
N GLU A 90 26.69 8.12 -21.68
CA GLU A 90 27.89 8.24 -22.52
C GLU A 90 27.95 7.18 -23.63
N ARG A 91 27.52 5.95 -23.33
CA ARG A 91 27.52 4.78 -24.25
C ARG A 91 26.46 4.82 -25.35
N ARG A 92 25.63 5.85 -25.40
CA ARG A 92 24.69 6.02 -26.52
C ARG A 92 25.46 6.32 -27.80
N LEU A 93 25.08 5.67 -28.90
CA LEU A 93 25.73 5.84 -30.21
C LEU A 93 25.81 7.30 -30.66
N ASP A 94 24.75 8.10 -30.43
CA ASP A 94 24.79 9.54 -30.76
C ASP A 94 25.85 10.32 -29.96
N ASN A 95 26.03 9.95 -28.69
CA ASN A 95 27.05 10.57 -27.86
C ASN A 95 28.46 10.07 -28.20
N VAL A 96 28.64 8.79 -28.54
CA VAL A 96 29.94 8.24 -28.98
C VAL A 96 30.41 8.90 -30.27
N VAL A 97 29.52 9.08 -31.26
CA VAL A 97 29.82 9.82 -32.50
C VAL A 97 30.25 11.26 -32.22
N TYR A 98 29.59 11.92 -31.27
CA TYR A 98 29.98 13.28 -30.85
C TYR A 98 31.35 13.30 -30.15
N ARG A 99 31.59 12.38 -29.20
CA ARG A 99 32.85 12.28 -28.46
C ARG A 99 34.02 11.88 -29.36
N GLY A 100 33.79 11.04 -30.36
CA GLY A 100 34.78 10.66 -31.38
C GLY A 100 35.09 11.74 -32.41
N GLY A 101 34.50 12.94 -32.31
CA GLY A 101 34.82 14.08 -33.18
C GLY A 101 34.13 14.08 -34.55
N PHE A 102 33.32 13.07 -34.86
CA PHE A 102 32.60 12.95 -36.14
C PHE A 102 31.43 13.93 -36.29
N ALA A 103 31.09 14.67 -35.23
CA ALA A 103 30.06 15.69 -35.24
C ALA A 103 30.35 16.84 -34.28
N ARG A 104 30.11 18.07 -34.73
CA ARG A 104 30.33 19.30 -33.94
C ARG A 104 29.43 19.44 -32.71
N THR A 105 28.20 18.90 -32.73
CA THR A 105 27.25 18.95 -31.61
C THR A 105 26.56 17.60 -31.43
N ARG A 106 26.10 17.28 -30.22
CA ARG A 106 25.31 16.06 -29.95
C ARG A 106 24.04 15.98 -30.80
N ARG A 107 23.40 17.11 -31.10
CA ARG A 107 22.23 17.17 -32.00
C ARG A 107 22.61 16.79 -33.43
N HIS A 108 23.74 17.29 -33.91
CA HIS A 108 24.27 16.92 -35.23
C HIS A 108 24.63 15.43 -35.28
N ALA A 109 25.31 14.91 -34.25
CA ALA A 109 25.64 13.49 -34.14
C ALA A 109 24.39 12.61 -34.21
N ARG A 110 23.36 12.97 -33.43
CA ARG A 110 22.06 12.28 -33.44
C ARG A 110 21.43 12.28 -34.83
N GLN A 111 21.46 13.40 -35.54
CA GLN A 111 20.94 13.49 -36.90
C GLN A 111 21.69 12.56 -37.86
N LEU A 112 23.02 12.52 -37.77
CA LEU A 112 23.84 11.63 -38.60
C LEU A 112 23.53 10.15 -38.33
N VAL A 113 23.30 9.77 -37.06
CA VAL A 113 22.86 8.43 -36.70
C VAL A 113 21.48 8.12 -37.29
N VAL A 114 20.47 8.99 -37.11
CA VAL A 114 19.11 8.78 -37.64
C VAL A 114 19.10 8.65 -39.17
N HIS A 115 19.97 9.39 -39.87
CA HIS A 115 20.11 9.30 -41.32
C HIS A 115 20.84 8.02 -41.78
N GLY A 116 21.35 7.23 -40.83
CA GLY A 116 21.91 5.91 -41.09
C GLY A 116 23.29 5.95 -41.73
N HIS A 117 24.15 6.87 -41.29
CA HIS A 117 25.52 7.01 -41.77
C HIS A 117 26.53 6.09 -41.06
N PHE A 118 26.14 5.44 -39.95
CA PHE A 118 27.04 4.60 -39.15
C PHE A 118 26.71 3.11 -39.26
N LEU A 119 27.76 2.31 -39.17
CA LEU A 119 27.74 0.86 -39.02
C LEU A 119 28.35 0.53 -37.66
N VAL A 120 27.68 -0.31 -36.86
CA VAL A 120 28.27 -0.89 -35.64
C VAL A 120 28.54 -2.36 -35.93
N ASN A 121 29.79 -2.79 -35.80
CA ASN A 121 30.25 -4.15 -36.12
C ASN A 121 29.78 -4.61 -37.52
N GLY A 122 29.85 -3.71 -38.50
CA GLY A 122 29.45 -3.95 -39.89
C GLY A 122 27.94 -3.88 -40.16
N LYS A 123 27.08 -3.72 -39.14
CA LYS A 123 25.62 -3.61 -39.30
C LYS A 123 25.16 -2.15 -39.25
N LYS A 124 24.25 -1.75 -40.16
CA LYS A 124 23.67 -0.40 -40.14
C LYS A 124 22.84 -0.20 -38.85
N VAL A 125 23.14 0.86 -38.12
CA VAL A 125 22.38 1.27 -36.93
C VAL A 125 21.94 2.72 -37.10
N ASP A 126 20.63 2.96 -37.06
CA ASP A 126 20.01 4.29 -37.18
C ASP A 126 19.27 4.72 -35.90
N ILE A 127 19.53 4.04 -34.79
CA ILE A 127 18.93 4.29 -33.47
C ILE A 127 19.94 5.07 -32.60
N PRO A 128 19.72 6.37 -32.33
CA PRO A 128 20.62 7.16 -31.49
C PRO A 128 20.84 6.63 -30.07
N SER A 129 19.84 5.94 -29.52
CA SER A 129 19.88 5.35 -28.18
C SER A 129 20.47 3.96 -28.14
N TYR A 130 21.01 3.44 -29.26
CA TYR A 130 21.76 2.20 -29.28
C TYR A 130 22.93 2.30 -28.28
N GLN A 131 23.05 1.30 -27.40
CA GLN A 131 24.12 1.22 -26.41
C GLN A 131 25.29 0.49 -27.04
N VAL A 132 26.45 1.14 -27.11
CA VAL A 132 27.68 0.48 -27.55
C VAL A 132 28.31 -0.28 -26.40
N ASP A 133 28.82 -1.46 -26.67
CA ASP A 133 29.56 -2.31 -25.73
C ASP A 133 31.06 -2.17 -25.92
N GLU A 134 31.81 -2.76 -25.00
CA GLU A 134 33.25 -2.83 -25.06
C GLU A 134 33.71 -3.61 -26.31
N HIS A 135 34.77 -3.14 -26.97
CA HIS A 135 35.31 -3.65 -28.23
C HIS A 135 34.44 -3.44 -29.48
N ASP A 136 33.34 -2.66 -29.37
CA ASP A 136 32.56 -2.29 -30.55
C ASP A 136 33.36 -1.44 -31.53
N VAL A 137 33.18 -1.73 -32.82
CA VAL A 137 33.76 -0.97 -33.94
C VAL A 137 32.65 -0.20 -34.63
N ILE A 138 32.78 1.12 -34.67
CA ILE A 138 31.81 2.03 -35.30
C ILE A 138 32.45 2.62 -36.55
N ASP A 139 31.94 2.26 -37.71
CA ASP A 139 32.42 2.72 -39.01
C ASP A 139 31.44 3.69 -39.67
N VAL A 140 31.93 4.70 -40.38
CA VAL A 140 31.10 5.50 -41.29
C VAL A 140 30.91 4.71 -42.59
N ARG A 141 29.66 4.65 -43.07
CA ARG A 141 29.33 4.02 -44.35
C ARG A 141 30.12 4.65 -45.48
N THR A 142 30.68 3.81 -46.36
CA THR A 142 31.48 4.23 -47.53
C THR A 142 30.81 5.32 -48.38
N LYS A 143 29.50 5.24 -48.61
CA LYS A 143 28.71 6.24 -49.36
C LYS A 143 28.66 7.64 -48.70
N SER A 144 29.06 7.75 -47.44
CA SER A 144 28.98 8.98 -46.65
C SER A 144 30.35 9.60 -46.38
N HIS A 145 31.45 8.97 -46.83
CA HIS A 145 32.82 9.47 -46.62
C HIS A 145 33.04 10.87 -47.19
N ASP A 146 32.51 11.13 -48.39
CA ASP A 146 32.68 12.39 -49.11
C ASP A 146 31.66 13.47 -48.72
N MET A 147 30.82 13.22 -47.71
CA MET A 147 29.90 14.25 -47.24
C MET A 147 30.64 15.27 -46.37
N THR A 148 30.27 16.54 -46.51
CA THR A 148 30.88 17.68 -45.79
C THR A 148 31.09 17.44 -44.29
N PRO A 149 30.14 16.85 -43.51
CA PRO A 149 30.37 16.60 -42.09
C PRO A 149 31.59 15.73 -41.78
N PHE A 150 31.87 14.74 -42.62
CA PHE A 150 32.96 13.79 -42.43
C PHE A 150 34.29 14.30 -42.98
N ILE A 151 34.26 15.11 -44.04
CA ILE A 151 35.44 15.87 -44.52
C ILE A 151 35.92 16.81 -43.41
N VAL A 152 35.01 17.60 -42.83
CA VAL A 152 35.32 18.50 -41.71
C VAL A 152 35.85 17.73 -40.51
N ALA A 153 35.30 16.55 -40.21
CA ALA A 153 35.77 15.72 -39.10
C ALA A 153 37.22 15.22 -39.29
N ARG A 154 37.65 14.98 -40.54
CA ARG A 154 39.06 14.65 -40.86
C ARG A 154 39.97 15.86 -40.70
N GLU A 155 39.55 17.02 -41.22
CA GLU A 155 40.36 18.25 -41.19
C GLU A 155 40.50 18.82 -39.77
N THR A 156 39.48 18.68 -38.93
CA THR A 156 39.46 19.16 -37.53
C THR A 156 39.92 18.11 -36.53
N HIS A 157 40.54 17.02 -37.00
CA HIS A 157 41.07 15.98 -36.14
C HIS A 157 42.06 16.58 -35.13
N GLY A 158 41.81 16.33 -33.84
CA GLY A 158 42.72 16.72 -32.75
C GLY A 158 42.41 18.06 -32.10
N GLU A 159 41.48 18.86 -32.65
CA GLU A 159 40.95 20.04 -31.95
C GLU A 159 40.18 19.68 -30.68
N ARG A 160 39.67 18.44 -30.62
CA ARG A 160 38.89 17.92 -29.51
C ARG A 160 39.59 16.77 -28.82
N VAL A 161 39.60 16.81 -27.49
CA VAL A 161 40.05 15.70 -26.65
C VAL A 161 39.06 14.55 -26.74
N VAL A 162 39.51 13.41 -27.27
CA VAL A 162 38.76 12.16 -27.28
C VAL A 162 39.01 11.45 -25.93
N PRO A 163 37.97 11.01 -25.21
CA PRO A 163 38.14 10.29 -23.95
C PRO A 163 38.92 8.99 -24.12
N ALA A 164 39.72 8.60 -23.12
CA ALA A 164 40.62 7.43 -23.20
C ALA A 164 39.93 6.08 -23.46
N TRP A 165 38.63 5.95 -23.19
CA TRP A 165 37.85 4.73 -23.50
C TRP A 165 37.45 4.62 -24.98
N LEU A 166 37.70 5.66 -25.77
CA LEU A 166 37.47 5.72 -27.21
C LEU A 166 38.77 6.01 -27.95
N GLU A 167 38.89 5.44 -29.14
CA GLU A 167 39.90 5.83 -30.11
C GLU A 167 39.21 6.20 -31.41
N ALA A 168 39.35 7.45 -31.82
CA ALA A 168 38.85 7.92 -33.11
C ALA A 168 39.98 7.82 -34.15
N LEU A 169 39.68 7.20 -35.29
CA LEU A 169 40.53 7.11 -36.46
C LEU A 169 39.81 7.77 -37.66
N PRO A 170 39.80 9.11 -37.75
CA PRO A 170 39.13 9.85 -38.83
C PRO A 170 39.62 9.50 -40.24
N GLU A 171 40.91 9.20 -40.43
CA GLU A 171 41.43 8.75 -41.74
C GLU A 171 40.81 7.44 -42.22
N ARG A 172 40.43 6.57 -41.28
CA ARG A 172 39.73 5.31 -41.57
C ARG A 172 38.22 5.42 -41.42
N MET A 173 37.73 6.61 -41.06
CA MET A 173 36.34 6.88 -40.67
C MET A 173 35.79 5.88 -39.65
N ARG A 174 36.58 5.62 -38.59
CA ARG A 174 36.31 4.59 -37.59
C ARG A 174 36.41 5.15 -36.18
N ILE A 175 35.59 4.63 -35.27
CA ILE A 175 35.72 4.79 -33.82
C ILE A 175 35.83 3.39 -33.21
N LEU A 176 36.81 3.19 -32.34
CA LEU A 176 36.98 1.97 -31.54
C LEU A 176 36.58 2.25 -30.10
N VAL A 177 35.80 1.35 -29.52
CA VAL A 177 35.44 1.38 -28.10
C VAL A 177 36.36 0.42 -27.35
N HIS A 178 37.27 0.94 -26.52
CA HIS A 178 38.24 0.11 -25.79
C HIS A 178 37.70 -0.46 -24.49
N SER A 179 36.88 0.30 -23.77
CA SER A 179 36.34 -0.06 -22.46
C SER A 179 35.02 0.66 -22.21
N VAL A 180 34.25 0.21 -21.21
CA VAL A 180 33.13 0.98 -20.67
C VAL A 180 33.68 2.25 -19.99
N PRO A 181 33.08 3.43 -20.20
CA PRO A 181 33.57 4.68 -19.61
C PRO A 181 33.59 4.62 -18.08
N VAL A 182 34.71 5.04 -17.49
CA VAL A 182 34.80 5.23 -16.03
C VAL A 182 34.37 6.65 -15.68
N ARG A 183 33.77 6.86 -14.50
CA ARG A 183 33.29 8.18 -14.05
C ARG A 183 34.29 9.32 -14.20
N ALA A 184 35.57 9.06 -13.93
CA ALA A 184 36.66 10.03 -14.05
C ALA A 184 36.91 10.51 -15.49
N GLN A 185 36.51 9.74 -16.49
CA GLN A 185 36.65 10.06 -17.91
C GLN A 185 35.43 10.84 -18.45
N ILE A 186 34.39 11.05 -17.63
CA ILE A 186 33.15 11.75 -18.01
C ILE A 186 33.25 13.21 -17.56
N GLU A 187 33.66 14.07 -18.48
CA GLU A 187 33.81 15.51 -18.26
C GLU A 187 32.46 16.25 -18.41
N ILE A 188 31.58 16.12 -17.43
CA ILE A 188 30.33 16.88 -17.36
C ILE A 188 30.19 17.51 -15.97
N PRO A 189 29.84 18.81 -15.89
CA PRO A 189 29.64 19.52 -14.62
C PRO A 189 28.26 19.20 -14.04
N VAL A 190 28.05 17.95 -13.66
CA VAL A 190 26.83 17.45 -13.02
C VAL A 190 27.21 16.72 -11.74
N GLN A 191 26.42 16.91 -10.69
CA GLN A 191 26.50 16.14 -9.46
C GLN A 191 25.50 14.98 -9.50
N GLU A 192 25.98 13.79 -9.86
CA GLU A 192 25.14 12.59 -10.01
C GLU A 192 24.44 12.18 -8.71
N GLN A 193 25.06 12.43 -7.55
CA GLN A 193 24.45 12.13 -6.25
C GLN A 193 23.14 12.89 -6.05
N LEU A 194 23.07 14.17 -6.44
CA LEU A 194 21.84 14.96 -6.37
C LEU A 194 20.76 14.47 -7.34
N ILE A 195 21.14 13.84 -8.45
CA ILE A 195 20.20 13.19 -9.38
C ILE A 195 19.66 11.91 -8.74
N VAL A 196 20.53 11.11 -8.11
CA VAL A 196 20.10 9.92 -7.38
C VAL A 196 19.16 10.33 -6.26
N GLU A 197 19.51 11.32 -5.44
CA GLU A 197 18.63 11.86 -4.40
C GLU A 197 17.31 12.41 -4.94
N TYR A 198 17.31 13.04 -6.12
CA TYR A 198 16.07 13.50 -6.75
C TYR A 198 15.07 12.36 -6.99
N TYR A 199 15.58 11.19 -7.38
CA TYR A 199 14.77 10.02 -7.71
C TYR A 199 14.62 9.02 -6.55
N SER A 200 15.58 8.99 -5.61
CA SER A 200 15.60 8.13 -4.43
C SER A 200 14.88 8.74 -3.24
N LYS A 201 14.72 10.06 -3.22
CA LYS A 201 13.58 10.67 -2.52
C LYS A 201 12.36 10.07 -3.19
N LYS A 202 11.83 8.97 -2.62
CA LYS A 202 10.40 8.68 -2.60
C LYS A 202 9.78 10.06 -2.55
N LYS A 203 9.07 10.46 -3.62
CA LYS A 203 8.39 11.75 -3.69
C LYS A 203 7.85 11.94 -2.28
N PRO A 204 8.33 12.91 -1.50
CA PRO A 204 7.79 13.04 -0.17
C PRO A 204 6.31 13.22 -0.44
N SER A 205 5.51 12.32 0.09
CA SER A 205 4.07 12.44 0.13
C SER A 205 3.81 13.65 1.04
N VAL A 206 4.14 14.85 0.54
CA VAL A 206 3.92 16.14 1.20
C VAL A 206 2.46 16.52 1.00
N LEU A 207 1.60 15.58 1.32
CA LEU A 207 0.25 15.84 1.74
C LEU A 207 0.16 15.20 3.13
N ILE A 208 1.01 15.68 4.05
CA ILE A 208 0.83 15.37 5.47
C ILE A 208 -0.39 16.17 5.91
N ALA A 209 -1.57 15.60 5.64
CA ALA A 209 -2.72 15.80 6.50
C ALA A 209 -2.36 15.09 7.81
N GLN A 210 -2.62 15.72 8.95
CA GLN A 210 -2.55 15.01 10.24
C GLN A 210 -3.38 13.73 10.12
N ARG A 211 -2.83 12.59 10.55
CA ARG A 211 -3.50 11.29 10.42
C ARG A 211 -4.87 11.36 11.11
N PRO A 212 -5.97 11.06 10.42
CA PRO A 212 -7.27 10.95 11.06
C PRO A 212 -7.24 9.80 12.09
N THR A 213 -7.74 10.06 13.28
CA THR A 213 -7.96 9.05 14.31
C THR A 213 -9.45 8.70 14.36
N LEU A 214 -9.74 7.41 14.51
CA LEU A 214 -11.09 6.90 14.80
C LEU A 214 -11.18 6.60 16.29
N SER A 215 -12.09 7.25 17.01
CA SER A 215 -12.43 6.93 18.40
C SER A 215 -13.88 6.47 18.52
N GLU A 216 -14.14 5.63 19.53
CA GLU A 216 -15.47 5.12 19.87
C GLU A 216 -15.89 5.63 21.26
N GLU A 217 -17.09 6.17 21.33
CA GLU A 217 -17.79 6.54 22.56
C GLU A 217 -19.02 5.63 22.69
N SER A 218 -18.97 4.65 23.61
CA SER A 218 -20.13 3.80 23.91
C SER A 218 -21.19 4.61 24.66
N VAL A 219 -22.40 4.69 24.09
CA VAL A 219 -23.56 5.35 24.70
C VAL A 219 -24.44 4.32 25.42
N ASP A 220 -24.58 3.16 24.79
CA ASP A 220 -25.28 1.98 25.28
C ASP A 220 -24.61 0.73 24.67
N GLU A 221 -25.00 -0.47 25.11
CA GLU A 221 -24.43 -1.74 24.61
C GLU A 221 -24.56 -1.90 23.09
N PHE A 222 -25.70 -1.49 22.53
CA PHE A 222 -26.00 -1.57 21.09
C PHE A 222 -26.07 -0.19 20.42
N ARG A 223 -25.50 0.84 21.06
CA ARG A 223 -25.40 2.18 20.49
C ARG A 223 -24.06 2.85 20.81
N SER A 224 -23.27 3.10 19.77
CA SER A 224 -21.99 3.80 19.89
C SER A 224 -21.94 5.02 18.97
N ARG A 225 -21.18 6.02 19.40
CA ARG A 225 -20.81 7.18 18.61
C ARG A 225 -19.35 7.09 18.21
N PHE A 226 -19.08 7.24 16.93
CA PHE A 226 -17.75 7.16 16.35
C PHE A 226 -17.31 8.52 15.85
N VAL A 227 -16.10 8.93 16.21
CA VAL A 227 -15.55 10.23 15.83
C VAL A 227 -14.31 10.00 14.95
N ILE A 228 -14.30 10.61 13.77
CA ILE A 228 -13.18 10.61 12.82
C ILE A 228 -12.72 12.04 12.62
N GLU A 229 -11.51 12.35 13.09
CA GLU A 229 -10.88 13.66 12.93
C GLU A 229 -9.34 13.56 13.00
N PRO A 230 -8.59 14.49 12.38
CA PRO A 230 -9.05 15.53 11.46
C PRO A 230 -9.15 15.02 10.01
N LEU A 231 -10.18 15.47 9.28
CA LEU A 231 -10.39 15.16 7.87
C LEU A 231 -10.26 16.42 7.02
N GLU A 232 -9.76 16.29 5.79
CA GLU A 232 -9.74 17.42 4.85
C GLU A 232 -11.16 17.97 4.60
N PRO A 233 -11.32 19.28 4.35
CA PRO A 233 -12.63 19.89 4.17
C PRO A 233 -13.46 19.18 3.09
N GLY A 234 -14.69 18.78 3.44
CA GLY A 234 -15.61 18.07 2.56
C GLY A 234 -15.49 16.53 2.61
N PHE A 235 -14.38 15.98 3.13
CA PHE A 235 -14.25 14.53 3.29
C PHE A 235 -15.19 13.99 4.38
N GLY A 236 -15.56 14.80 5.38
CA GLY A 236 -16.51 14.40 6.41
C GLY A 236 -17.86 13.99 5.83
N TYR A 237 -18.36 14.73 4.83
CA TYR A 237 -19.63 14.41 4.17
C TYR A 237 -19.52 13.18 3.27
N THR A 238 -18.41 13.06 2.53
CA THR A 238 -18.17 11.91 1.65
C THR A 238 -18.07 10.61 2.45
N LEU A 239 -17.23 10.58 3.49
CA LEU A 239 -17.07 9.42 4.37
C LEU A 239 -18.34 9.12 5.16
N GLY A 240 -18.97 10.15 5.76
CA GLY A 240 -20.19 9.99 6.55
C GLY A 240 -21.35 9.44 5.73
N ASN A 241 -21.57 9.96 4.52
CA ASN A 241 -22.62 9.46 3.64
C ASN A 241 -22.33 8.05 3.12
N SER A 242 -21.06 7.74 2.81
CA SER A 242 -20.65 6.41 2.33
C SER A 242 -20.84 5.36 3.42
N LEU A 243 -20.34 5.61 4.64
CA LEU A 243 -20.52 4.73 5.79
C LEU A 243 -22.00 4.55 6.13
N ARG A 244 -22.78 5.62 6.18
CA ARG A 244 -24.24 5.54 6.44
C ARG A 244 -24.96 4.66 5.43
N ARG A 245 -24.64 4.79 4.15
CA ARG A 245 -25.27 3.96 3.10
C ARG A 245 -24.89 2.49 3.27
N THR A 246 -23.59 2.19 3.42
CA THR A 246 -23.11 0.82 3.58
C THR A 246 -23.65 0.15 4.83
N LEU A 247 -23.71 0.87 5.96
CA LEU A 247 -24.27 0.37 7.22
C LEU A 247 -25.75 -0.02 7.09
N LEU A 248 -26.55 0.76 6.35
CA LEU A 248 -27.97 0.50 6.18
C LEU A 248 -28.30 -0.53 5.09
N SER A 249 -27.38 -0.80 4.14
CA SER A 249 -27.66 -1.67 2.99
C SER A 249 -26.91 -2.99 2.98
N SER A 250 -25.67 -3.00 3.45
CA SER A 250 -24.69 -4.01 3.04
C SER A 250 -24.14 -4.84 4.20
N ILE A 251 -24.51 -4.53 5.44
CA ILE A 251 -24.11 -5.34 6.59
C ILE A 251 -24.82 -6.69 6.51
N PRO A 252 -24.07 -7.81 6.52
CA PRO A 252 -24.66 -9.14 6.57
C PRO A 252 -25.45 -9.34 7.86
N GLY A 253 -26.61 -9.98 7.77
CA GLY A 253 -27.38 -10.41 8.93
C GLY A 253 -28.25 -11.60 8.59
N ALA A 254 -29.09 -12.02 9.54
CA ALA A 254 -29.99 -13.16 9.37
C ALA A 254 -31.44 -12.76 9.62
N SER A 255 -32.37 -13.41 8.92
CA SER A 255 -33.81 -13.18 9.05
C SER A 255 -34.58 -14.44 8.69
N VAL A 256 -35.79 -14.57 9.23
CA VAL A 256 -36.74 -15.61 8.82
C VAL A 256 -37.23 -15.32 7.40
N THR A 257 -37.12 -16.29 6.49
CA THR A 257 -37.51 -16.19 5.06
C THR A 257 -38.84 -16.85 4.77
N SER A 258 -39.15 -17.94 5.48
CA SER A 258 -40.42 -18.63 5.37
C SER A 258 -40.81 -19.28 6.68
N ILE A 259 -42.12 -19.45 6.86
CA ILE A 259 -42.70 -20.19 7.97
C ILE A 259 -43.64 -21.28 7.46
N LYS A 260 -43.75 -22.37 8.21
CA LYS A 260 -44.74 -23.43 7.99
C LYS A 260 -45.44 -23.70 9.31
N VAL A 261 -46.76 -23.57 9.34
CA VAL A 261 -47.56 -23.76 10.55
C VAL A 261 -48.45 -24.98 10.31
N ASP A 262 -48.43 -25.94 11.23
CA ASP A 262 -49.09 -27.24 11.02
C ASP A 262 -50.62 -27.11 10.79
N SER A 263 -51.25 -26.18 11.49
CA SER A 263 -52.69 -25.94 11.44
C SER A 263 -53.13 -24.90 10.38
N ALA A 264 -52.22 -24.40 9.54
CA ALA A 264 -52.51 -23.28 8.63
C ALA A 264 -51.85 -23.47 7.25
N LEU A 265 -52.67 -23.40 6.19
CA LEU A 265 -52.22 -23.55 4.80
C LEU A 265 -51.82 -22.22 4.13
N HIS A 266 -52.29 -21.09 4.67
CA HIS A 266 -52.07 -19.75 4.09
C HIS A 266 -52.11 -18.65 5.17
N GLU A 267 -51.58 -17.48 4.85
CA GLU A 267 -51.40 -16.35 5.79
C GLU A 267 -52.68 -15.76 6.39
N PHE A 268 -53.84 -15.99 5.75
CA PHE A 268 -55.14 -15.44 6.18
C PHE A 268 -55.96 -16.39 7.09
N SER A 269 -55.39 -17.52 7.53
CA SER A 269 -56.10 -18.46 8.39
C SER A 269 -55.95 -18.10 9.87
N THR A 270 -56.93 -18.53 10.67
CA THR A 270 -56.86 -18.52 12.13
C THR A 270 -56.32 -19.84 12.65
N ILE A 271 -55.60 -19.83 13.77
CA ILE A 271 -55.12 -21.04 14.46
C ILE A 271 -56.05 -21.35 15.63
N GLU A 272 -56.58 -22.56 15.70
CA GLU A 272 -57.48 -22.96 16.78
C GLU A 272 -56.74 -22.94 18.14
N GLY A 273 -57.31 -22.21 19.11
CA GLY A 273 -56.74 -22.09 20.46
C GLY A 273 -55.58 -21.09 20.60
N VAL A 274 -55.25 -20.34 19.55
CA VAL A 274 -54.36 -19.16 19.60
C VAL A 274 -55.22 -17.90 19.48
N LYS A 275 -54.86 -16.84 20.22
CA LYS A 275 -55.58 -15.57 20.21
C LYS A 275 -55.31 -14.75 18.93
N GLU A 276 -54.07 -14.72 18.50
CA GLU A 276 -53.56 -14.02 17.31
C GLU A 276 -53.81 -14.84 16.03
N ASP A 277 -54.04 -14.16 14.90
CA ASP A 277 -54.12 -14.82 13.59
C ASP A 277 -52.72 -15.07 12.98
N VAL A 278 -52.64 -15.81 11.87
CA VAL A 278 -51.35 -16.11 11.23
C VAL A 278 -50.65 -14.83 10.74
N THR A 279 -51.38 -13.80 10.34
CA THR A 279 -50.82 -12.53 9.87
C THR A 279 -50.16 -11.76 11.03
N GLU A 280 -50.80 -11.71 12.20
CA GLU A 280 -50.24 -11.14 13.42
C GLU A 280 -49.00 -11.91 13.88
N VAL A 281 -49.03 -13.24 13.83
CA VAL A 281 -47.86 -14.08 14.14
C VAL A 281 -46.70 -13.78 13.18
N ILE A 282 -46.95 -13.66 11.88
CA ILE A 282 -45.95 -13.27 10.88
C ILE A 282 -45.37 -11.88 11.22
N LEU A 283 -46.21 -10.93 11.61
CA LEU A 283 -45.79 -9.57 11.96
C LEU A 283 -44.91 -9.56 13.21
N ASN A 284 -45.26 -10.33 14.23
CA ASN A 284 -44.46 -10.47 15.45
C ASN A 284 -43.11 -11.11 15.15
N LEU A 285 -43.09 -12.15 14.31
CA LEU A 285 -41.85 -12.83 13.89
C LEU A 285 -40.90 -11.96 13.08
N LYS A 286 -41.39 -10.94 12.37
CA LYS A 286 -40.52 -9.95 11.72
C LYS A 286 -39.67 -9.14 12.72
N SER A 287 -40.07 -9.09 13.98
CA SER A 287 -39.32 -8.44 15.07
C SER A 287 -38.31 -9.38 15.74
N LEU A 288 -38.24 -10.65 15.34
CA LEU A 288 -37.28 -11.62 15.84
C LEU A 288 -35.86 -11.22 15.41
N VAL A 289 -34.93 -11.20 16.36
CA VAL A 289 -33.51 -10.90 16.11
C VAL A 289 -32.75 -12.20 16.18
N VAL A 290 -32.19 -12.62 15.04
CA VAL A 290 -31.42 -13.85 14.90
C VAL A 290 -30.05 -13.59 14.29
N SER A 291 -29.07 -14.40 14.67
CA SER A 291 -27.80 -14.57 13.97
C SER A 291 -27.66 -16.02 13.50
N SER A 292 -26.97 -16.22 12.38
CA SER A 292 -26.63 -17.54 11.85
C SER A 292 -25.17 -17.51 11.41
N GLU A 293 -24.42 -18.55 11.77
CA GLU A 293 -23.07 -18.79 11.26
C GLU A 293 -23.10 -19.46 9.88
N HIS A 294 -24.15 -20.23 9.59
CA HIS A 294 -24.31 -21.01 8.36
C HIS A 294 -24.76 -20.14 7.18
N ASP A 295 -24.13 -20.32 6.03
CA ASP A 295 -24.50 -19.63 4.78
C ASP A 295 -25.71 -20.26 4.08
N GLU A 296 -26.04 -21.52 4.37
CA GLU A 296 -27.21 -22.22 3.84
C GLU A 296 -28.47 -21.97 4.70
N PRO A 297 -29.69 -22.13 4.14
CA PRO A 297 -30.93 -22.01 4.91
C PRO A 297 -31.01 -23.04 6.05
N VAL A 298 -31.34 -22.56 7.24
CA VAL A 298 -31.42 -23.39 8.46
C VAL A 298 -32.83 -23.35 9.03
N THR A 299 -33.37 -24.52 9.40
CA THR A 299 -34.72 -24.65 9.98
C THR A 299 -34.66 -24.64 11.51
N MET A 300 -35.45 -23.77 12.13
CA MET A 300 -35.75 -23.74 13.56
C MET A 300 -37.18 -24.23 13.81
N TYR A 301 -37.44 -24.76 15.00
CA TYR A 301 -38.75 -25.25 15.40
C TYR A 301 -39.26 -24.50 16.61
N LEU A 302 -40.54 -24.11 16.59
CA LEU A 302 -41.26 -23.60 17.75
C LEU A 302 -42.37 -24.58 18.08
N ARG A 303 -42.42 -25.03 19.35
CA ARG A 303 -43.45 -25.95 19.84
C ARG A 303 -43.90 -25.54 21.23
N LYS A 304 -45.18 -25.22 21.39
CA LYS A 304 -45.77 -24.93 22.70
C LYS A 304 -47.21 -25.43 22.79
N GLN A 305 -47.59 -25.90 23.98
CA GLN A 305 -48.93 -26.43 24.26
C GLN A 305 -49.39 -26.01 25.65
N GLY A 306 -50.69 -25.75 25.79
CA GLY A 306 -51.31 -25.31 27.04
C GLY A 306 -51.39 -23.79 27.18
N ALA A 307 -52.17 -23.32 28.15
CA ALA A 307 -52.39 -21.89 28.36
C ALA A 307 -51.09 -21.14 28.68
N GLY A 308 -50.88 -20.01 28.01
CA GLY A 308 -49.75 -19.12 28.28
C GLY A 308 -49.29 -18.32 27.07
N GLU A 309 -48.33 -17.43 27.30
CA GLU A 309 -47.68 -16.67 26.22
C GLU A 309 -46.60 -17.52 25.54
N VAL A 310 -46.59 -17.47 24.21
CA VAL A 310 -45.53 -18.03 23.36
C VAL A 310 -44.53 -16.92 23.10
N THR A 311 -43.29 -17.16 23.48
CA THR A 311 -42.18 -16.21 23.36
C THR A 311 -41.09 -16.78 22.45
N ALA A 312 -40.15 -15.93 22.03
CA ALA A 312 -39.00 -16.36 21.25
C ALA A 312 -38.09 -17.35 21.99
N ALA A 313 -38.13 -17.37 23.33
CA ALA A 313 -37.47 -18.39 24.15
C ALA A 313 -37.99 -19.82 23.92
N ASP A 314 -39.21 -19.98 23.39
CA ASP A 314 -39.80 -21.28 23.07
C ASP A 314 -39.35 -21.82 21.69
N ILE A 315 -38.53 -21.06 20.96
CA ILE A 315 -37.90 -21.50 19.71
C ILE A 315 -36.71 -22.39 20.08
N ALA A 316 -36.61 -23.54 19.43
CA ALA A 316 -35.46 -24.42 19.50
C ALA A 316 -34.55 -24.17 18.28
N PRO A 317 -33.53 -23.29 18.39
CA PRO A 317 -32.54 -23.11 17.33
C PRO A 317 -31.56 -24.28 17.30
N PRO A 318 -31.09 -24.70 16.10
CA PRO A 318 -29.99 -25.64 15.97
C PRO A 318 -28.64 -24.97 16.29
N ALA A 319 -27.58 -25.78 16.39
CA ALA A 319 -26.23 -25.26 16.64
C ALA A 319 -25.78 -24.26 15.56
N GLY A 320 -25.20 -23.13 15.98
CA GLY A 320 -24.77 -22.04 15.09
C GLY A 320 -25.86 -21.04 14.70
N VAL A 321 -27.06 -21.14 15.28
CA VAL A 321 -28.12 -20.12 15.19
C VAL A 321 -28.45 -19.63 16.59
N GLU A 322 -28.52 -18.32 16.78
CA GLU A 322 -28.84 -17.71 18.08
C GLU A 322 -30.01 -16.73 17.96
N VAL A 323 -30.87 -16.75 18.97
CA VAL A 323 -31.99 -15.82 19.14
C VAL A 323 -31.61 -14.81 20.23
N HIS A 324 -31.54 -13.54 19.87
CA HIS A 324 -31.01 -12.49 20.76
C HIS A 324 -32.07 -11.85 21.64
N ASN A 325 -33.35 -11.88 21.23
CA ASN A 325 -34.46 -11.28 21.96
C ASN A 325 -35.48 -12.35 22.46
N PRO A 326 -35.13 -13.19 23.44
CA PRO A 326 -35.96 -14.31 23.91
C PRO A 326 -37.32 -13.88 24.48
N ASP A 327 -37.40 -12.66 25.02
CA ASP A 327 -38.62 -12.10 25.61
C ASP A 327 -39.67 -11.64 24.57
N LEU A 328 -39.35 -11.72 23.27
CA LEU A 328 -40.27 -11.32 22.22
C LEU A 328 -41.52 -12.20 22.23
N LYS A 329 -42.67 -11.59 22.47
CA LYS A 329 -43.97 -12.25 22.38
C LYS A 329 -44.34 -12.54 20.93
N ILE A 330 -44.65 -13.80 20.63
CA ILE A 330 -45.06 -14.27 19.30
C ILE A 330 -46.58 -14.45 19.25
N ALA A 331 -47.16 -15.12 20.24
CA ALA A 331 -48.59 -15.43 20.32
C ALA A 331 -49.03 -15.73 21.76
N THR A 332 -50.33 -15.91 21.98
CA THR A 332 -50.98 -16.27 23.24
C THR A 332 -51.87 -17.49 23.03
N LEU A 333 -51.67 -18.53 23.84
CA LEU A 333 -52.42 -19.78 23.79
C LEU A 333 -53.49 -19.86 24.89
N ASN A 334 -54.64 -20.43 24.53
CA ASN A 334 -55.71 -20.78 25.47
C ASN A 334 -55.44 -22.17 26.12
N ASP A 335 -56.29 -22.62 27.06
CA ASP A 335 -56.09 -23.88 27.82
C ASP A 335 -55.88 -25.13 26.94
N THR A 336 -56.52 -25.18 25.77
CA THR A 336 -56.41 -26.28 24.80
C THR A 336 -55.55 -25.94 23.57
N GLY A 337 -54.89 -24.77 23.57
CA GLY A 337 -54.12 -24.29 22.44
C GLY A 337 -52.84 -25.10 22.22
N LYS A 338 -52.52 -25.35 20.94
CA LYS A 338 -51.26 -25.94 20.49
C LYS A 338 -50.72 -25.14 19.31
N LEU A 339 -49.46 -24.71 19.39
CA LEU A 339 -48.77 -24.04 18.29
C LEU A 339 -47.50 -24.82 17.95
N GLU A 340 -47.44 -25.32 16.71
CA GLU A 340 -46.26 -25.93 16.12
C GLU A 340 -45.95 -25.25 14.79
N MET A 341 -44.71 -24.76 14.68
CA MET A 341 -44.26 -24.13 13.45
C MET A 341 -42.78 -24.37 13.16
N GLU A 342 -42.46 -24.36 11.89
CA GLU A 342 -41.10 -24.38 11.36
C GLU A 342 -40.76 -22.99 10.81
N LEU A 343 -39.58 -22.48 11.16
CA LEU A 343 -39.06 -21.19 10.71
C LEU A 343 -37.79 -21.46 9.92
N VAL A 344 -37.69 -21.00 8.68
CA VAL A 344 -36.43 -21.06 7.93
C VAL A 344 -35.72 -19.73 8.06
N VAL A 345 -34.49 -19.77 8.54
CA VAL A 345 -33.60 -18.62 8.70
C VAL A 345 -32.51 -18.69 7.64
N GLU A 346 -32.26 -17.58 6.99
CA GLU A 346 -31.18 -17.45 6.02
C GLU A 346 -30.32 -16.23 6.35
N ARG A 347 -29.07 -16.28 5.90
CA ARG A 347 -28.18 -15.13 5.89
C ARG A 347 -28.40 -14.33 4.61
N GLY A 348 -28.38 -13.02 4.74
CA GLY A 348 -28.59 -12.13 3.62
C GLY A 348 -28.14 -10.71 3.92
N ARG A 349 -28.54 -9.80 3.04
CA ARG A 349 -28.26 -8.37 3.16
C ARG A 349 -29.46 -7.54 2.74
N GLY A 350 -29.62 -6.38 3.37
CA GLY A 350 -30.68 -5.44 3.05
C GLY A 350 -32.08 -6.01 3.29
N TYR A 351 -32.95 -5.87 2.29
CA TYR A 351 -34.36 -6.25 2.34
C TYR A 351 -34.70 -7.14 1.15
N VAL A 352 -35.43 -8.23 1.41
CA VAL A 352 -35.98 -9.11 0.38
C VAL A 352 -37.45 -9.31 0.66
N SER A 353 -38.29 -9.07 -0.35
CA SER A 353 -39.74 -9.21 -0.21
C SER A 353 -40.17 -10.68 -0.21
N SER A 354 -41.33 -10.96 0.38
CA SER A 354 -41.96 -12.29 0.40
C SER A 354 -42.16 -12.87 -1.00
N VAL A 355 -42.40 -12.02 -2.02
CA VAL A 355 -42.52 -12.44 -3.43
C VAL A 355 -41.20 -12.99 -3.97
N GLN A 356 -40.07 -12.40 -3.59
CA GLN A 356 -38.76 -12.86 -4.01
C GLN A 356 -38.30 -14.09 -3.23
N ASN A 357 -38.79 -14.27 -2.00
CA ASN A 357 -38.58 -15.48 -1.20
C ASN A 357 -39.44 -16.67 -1.67
N LYS A 358 -40.34 -16.49 -2.66
CA LYS A 358 -41.06 -17.63 -3.26
C LYS A 358 -40.12 -18.45 -4.14
N GLY A 359 -39.70 -19.61 -3.63
CA GLY A 359 -39.02 -20.63 -4.42
C GLY A 359 -39.97 -21.30 -5.42
N ALA A 360 -39.42 -21.82 -6.52
CA ALA A 360 -40.18 -22.51 -7.57
C ALA A 360 -40.81 -23.85 -7.08
N ASP A 361 -40.27 -24.45 -6.01
CA ASP A 361 -40.67 -25.76 -5.46
C ASP A 361 -41.12 -25.67 -3.98
N ASN A 362 -41.71 -24.55 -3.55
CA ASN A 362 -42.18 -24.44 -2.18
C ASN A 362 -43.33 -25.44 -1.90
N GLU A 363 -43.17 -26.25 -0.85
CA GLU A 363 -44.22 -27.15 -0.35
C GLU A 363 -45.51 -26.38 -0.02
N ILE A 364 -46.65 -27.02 -0.28
CA ILE A 364 -47.96 -26.48 0.11
C ILE A 364 -47.99 -26.25 1.62
N GLY A 365 -48.39 -25.05 2.06
CA GLY A 365 -48.40 -24.63 3.47
C GLY A 365 -47.16 -23.87 3.94
N ARG A 366 -46.12 -23.73 3.11
CA ARG A 366 -44.96 -22.86 3.41
C ARG A 366 -45.24 -21.43 2.96
N MET A 367 -45.32 -20.52 3.91
CA MET A 367 -45.63 -19.11 3.70
C MET A 367 -44.33 -18.27 3.70
N PRO A 368 -44.00 -17.58 2.61
CA PRO A 368 -42.84 -16.70 2.57
C PRO A 368 -43.11 -15.41 3.35
N VAL A 369 -42.10 -14.94 4.08
CA VAL A 369 -42.16 -13.70 4.87
C VAL A 369 -41.18 -12.70 4.29
N ASP A 370 -41.45 -11.39 4.43
CA ASP A 370 -40.45 -10.38 4.07
C ASP A 370 -39.26 -10.44 5.04
N SER A 371 -38.06 -10.49 4.48
CA SER A 371 -36.82 -10.64 5.24
C SER A 371 -36.12 -9.30 5.40
N ILE A 372 -35.89 -8.89 6.66
CA ILE A 372 -35.12 -7.69 7.01
C ILE A 372 -33.79 -8.14 7.60
N TYR A 373 -32.82 -8.39 6.71
CA TYR A 373 -31.49 -8.86 7.11
C TYR A 373 -30.65 -7.78 7.78
N SER A 374 -30.96 -6.49 7.57
CA SER A 374 -30.17 -5.40 8.15
C SER A 374 -30.15 -5.48 9.69
N PRO A 375 -28.96 -5.63 10.30
CA PRO A 375 -28.83 -5.60 11.75
C PRO A 375 -28.67 -4.17 12.28
N VAL A 376 -28.51 -3.16 11.40
CA VAL A 376 -28.40 -1.75 11.78
C VAL A 376 -29.79 -1.11 11.73
N LEU A 377 -30.22 -0.50 12.84
CA LEU A 377 -31.53 0.13 12.99
C LEU A 377 -31.50 1.60 12.56
N LYS A 378 -30.48 2.33 13.02
CA LYS A 378 -30.38 3.77 12.81
C LYS A 378 -28.93 4.20 12.67
N VAL A 379 -28.70 5.06 11.68
CA VAL A 379 -27.42 5.73 11.48
C VAL A 379 -27.66 7.20 11.19
N THR A 380 -27.09 8.06 12.03
CA THR A 380 -27.01 9.50 11.79
C THR A 380 -25.55 9.92 11.76
N TYR A 381 -25.24 10.96 10.98
CA TYR A 381 -23.91 11.54 11.00
C TYR A 381 -24.00 13.06 11.01
N LYS A 382 -22.96 13.67 11.57
CA LYS A 382 -22.78 15.10 11.72
C LYS A 382 -21.35 15.43 11.32
N VAL A 383 -21.17 16.52 10.60
CA VAL A 383 -19.85 17.07 10.29
C VAL A 383 -19.72 18.41 11.02
N GLU A 384 -18.66 18.53 11.82
CA GLU A 384 -18.31 19.74 12.55
C GLU A 384 -16.96 20.26 12.07
N ALA A 385 -16.68 21.54 12.24
CA ALA A 385 -15.35 22.08 12.03
C ALA A 385 -14.46 21.76 13.24
N THR A 386 -13.25 21.27 13.00
CA THR A 386 -12.24 21.00 14.03
C THR A 386 -10.98 21.82 13.78
N ARG A 387 -10.34 22.26 14.87
CA ARG A 387 -9.12 23.04 14.80
C ARG A 387 -7.91 22.13 14.97
N VAL A 388 -7.03 22.16 13.99
CA VAL A 388 -5.73 21.51 14.02
C VAL A 388 -4.67 22.59 13.93
N GLU A 389 -3.90 22.75 15.01
CA GLU A 389 -2.86 23.76 15.13
C GLU A 389 -3.37 25.19 14.81
N GLN A 390 -2.96 25.74 13.66
CA GLN A 390 -3.34 27.08 13.18
C GLN A 390 -4.52 27.08 12.21
N ARG A 391 -4.96 25.91 11.72
CA ARG A 391 -6.07 25.76 10.78
C ARG A 391 -7.35 25.31 11.48
N THR A 392 -8.49 25.89 11.11
CA THR A 392 -9.81 25.63 11.72
C THR A 392 -10.81 25.04 10.74
N ASP A 393 -10.37 24.69 9.53
CA ASP A 393 -11.22 24.30 8.41
C ASP A 393 -11.28 22.78 8.20
N PHE A 394 -10.66 21.97 9.06
CA PHE A 394 -10.76 20.51 8.99
C PHE A 394 -12.14 20.03 9.44
N ASP A 395 -12.59 18.92 8.86
CA ASP A 395 -13.82 18.24 9.21
C ASP A 395 -13.59 17.27 10.39
N LYS A 396 -14.52 17.28 11.34
CA LYS A 396 -14.73 16.24 12.35
C LYS A 396 -16.04 15.54 12.02
N LEU A 397 -15.96 14.26 11.70
CA LEU A 397 -17.11 13.43 11.38
C LEU A 397 -17.53 12.66 12.63
N VAL A 398 -18.77 12.86 13.06
CA VAL A 398 -19.39 12.13 14.18
C VAL A 398 -20.51 11.26 13.62
N ILE A 399 -20.44 9.94 13.83
CA ILE A 399 -21.41 8.95 13.35
C ILE A 399 -22.04 8.29 14.58
N ASP A 400 -23.36 8.36 14.71
CA ASP A 400 -24.13 7.70 15.77
C ASP A 400 -24.80 6.47 15.15
N VAL A 401 -24.45 5.27 15.64
CA VAL A 401 -24.88 3.98 15.11
C VAL A 401 -25.62 3.21 16.20
N GLU A 402 -26.82 2.74 15.86
CA GLU A 402 -27.67 1.89 16.70
C GLU A 402 -27.95 0.57 15.97
N THR A 403 -27.62 -0.55 16.62
CA THR A 403 -27.73 -1.90 16.06
C THR A 403 -28.76 -2.74 16.83
N LYS A 404 -29.18 -3.84 16.20
CA LYS A 404 -29.87 -4.94 16.90
C LYS A 404 -28.86 -5.68 17.77
N GLN A 405 -29.38 -6.47 18.70
CA GLN A 405 -28.58 -7.31 19.60
C GLN A 405 -27.71 -8.36 18.89
N SER A 406 -27.95 -8.62 17.59
CA SER A 406 -27.18 -9.57 16.79
C SER A 406 -25.78 -9.09 16.35
N ILE A 407 -25.44 -7.81 16.52
CA ILE A 407 -24.10 -7.28 16.19
C ILE A 407 -23.76 -6.05 17.04
N LEU A 408 -22.50 -5.93 17.45
CA LEU A 408 -22.01 -4.72 18.12
C LEU A 408 -21.83 -3.57 17.11
N PRO A 409 -22.07 -2.31 17.51
CA PRO A 409 -21.87 -1.14 16.63
C PRO A 409 -20.46 -1.06 16.04
N ARG A 410 -19.44 -1.42 16.81
CA ARG A 410 -18.03 -1.43 16.38
C ARG A 410 -17.81 -2.40 15.22
N ASP A 411 -18.34 -3.61 15.33
CA ASP A 411 -18.21 -4.65 14.31
C ASP A 411 -18.99 -4.28 13.04
N ALA A 412 -20.14 -3.61 13.19
CA ALA A 412 -20.89 -3.07 12.06
C ALA A 412 -20.08 -2.01 11.29
N ILE A 413 -19.40 -1.08 11.98
CA ILE A 413 -18.49 -0.11 11.34
C ILE A 413 -17.30 -0.79 10.68
N ALA A 414 -16.67 -1.77 11.35
CA ALA A 414 -15.55 -2.50 10.79
C ALA A 414 -15.94 -3.25 9.50
N SER A 415 -17.11 -3.91 9.51
CA SER A 415 -17.68 -4.59 8.35
C SER A 415 -17.96 -3.61 7.19
N ALA A 416 -18.58 -2.46 7.47
CA ALA A 416 -18.79 -1.41 6.48
C ALA A 416 -17.46 -0.87 5.90
N GLY A 417 -16.45 -0.68 6.76
CA GLY A 417 -15.12 -0.25 6.39
C GLY A 417 -14.45 -1.23 5.44
N LYS A 418 -14.50 -2.54 5.74
CA LYS A 418 -13.97 -3.59 4.87
C LYS A 418 -14.58 -3.54 3.46
N THR A 419 -15.92 -3.47 3.38
CA THR A 419 -16.62 -3.36 2.09
C THR A 419 -16.20 -2.11 1.31
N LEU A 420 -16.09 -0.95 1.98
CA LEU A 420 -15.68 0.29 1.31
C LEU A 420 -14.23 0.24 0.83
N VAL A 421 -13.32 -0.35 1.60
CA VAL A 421 -11.91 -0.53 1.20
C VAL A 421 -11.80 -1.42 -0.04
N GLU A 422 -12.54 -2.53 -0.09
CA GLU A 422 -12.57 -3.42 -1.27
C GLU A 422 -13.11 -2.67 -2.50
N LEU A 423 -14.22 -1.94 -2.36
CA LEU A 423 -14.83 -1.18 -3.46
C LEU A 423 -13.93 -0.04 -3.97
N PHE A 424 -13.32 0.73 -3.07
CA PHE A 424 -12.37 1.79 -3.44
C PHE A 424 -11.03 1.22 -3.93
N GLY A 425 -10.68 0.01 -3.50
CA GLY A 425 -9.50 -0.73 -3.97
C GLY A 425 -9.49 -0.93 -5.48
N LEU A 426 -10.65 -1.18 -6.09
CA LEU A 426 -10.78 -1.29 -7.55
C LEU A 426 -10.32 -0.03 -8.29
N ALA A 427 -10.53 1.16 -7.70
CA ALA A 427 -10.05 2.41 -8.29
C ALA A 427 -8.52 2.55 -8.14
N ARG A 428 -7.95 2.07 -7.03
CA ARG A 428 -6.50 2.05 -6.80
C ARG A 428 -5.78 1.13 -7.80
N GLU A 429 -6.39 0.01 -8.18
CA GLU A 429 -5.81 -0.95 -9.14
C GLU A 429 -5.56 -0.36 -10.53
N LEU A 430 -6.29 0.70 -10.93
CA LEU A 430 -6.06 1.39 -12.20
C LEU A 430 -4.66 1.97 -12.32
N ASN A 431 -4.08 2.43 -11.19
CA ASN A 431 -2.71 2.90 -11.12
C ASN A 431 -2.23 2.91 -9.66
N VAL A 432 -1.48 1.89 -9.27
CA VAL A 432 -0.93 1.75 -7.90
C VAL A 432 0.09 2.84 -7.58
N GLU A 433 0.73 3.41 -8.60
CA GLU A 433 1.70 4.51 -8.46
C GLU A 433 1.05 5.90 -8.56
N ALA A 434 -0.28 5.97 -8.59
CA ALA A 434 -0.99 7.24 -8.63
C ALA A 434 -0.69 8.08 -7.39
N GLU A 435 -0.46 9.37 -7.60
CA GLU A 435 -0.23 10.33 -6.52
C GLU A 435 -1.53 10.53 -5.73
N GLY A 436 -1.47 10.31 -4.43
CA GLY A 436 -2.57 10.51 -3.49
C GLY A 436 -2.06 11.01 -2.14
N ILE A 437 -3.01 11.32 -1.24
CA ILE A 437 -2.70 11.60 0.16
C ILE A 437 -2.26 10.28 0.79
N ASP A 438 -1.01 10.22 1.24
CA ASP A 438 -0.45 9.04 1.90
C ASP A 438 -0.69 9.18 3.40
N ILE A 439 -1.73 8.50 3.88
CA ILE A 439 -1.94 8.31 5.30
C ILE A 439 -0.89 7.26 5.69
N GLY A 440 0.21 7.69 6.31
CA GLY A 440 1.34 6.83 6.64
C GLY A 440 0.97 5.56 7.44
N PRO A 441 1.95 4.72 7.83
CA PRO A 441 1.68 3.55 8.67
C PRO A 441 0.93 3.92 9.96
N SER A 442 0.02 3.07 10.43
CA SER A 442 -0.68 3.25 11.73
C SER A 442 0.33 3.52 12.85
N PRO A 443 0.00 4.25 13.93
CA PRO A 443 0.86 4.29 15.12
C PRO A 443 1.23 2.88 15.59
N VAL A 444 0.32 1.91 15.43
CA VAL A 444 0.58 0.49 15.69
C VAL A 444 1.57 -0.11 14.68
N ASP A 445 1.46 0.23 13.39
CA ASP A 445 2.37 -0.26 12.36
C ASP A 445 3.76 0.41 12.47
N GLU A 446 3.81 1.69 12.87
CA GLU A 446 5.04 2.44 13.14
C GLU A 446 5.75 1.86 14.37
N GLN A 447 5.00 1.58 15.44
CA GLN A 447 5.54 0.95 16.62
C GLN A 447 6.02 -0.47 16.32
N MET A 448 5.23 -1.27 15.61
CA MET A 448 5.65 -2.61 15.19
C MET A 448 6.86 -2.57 14.25
N ALA A 449 6.93 -1.60 13.33
CA ALA A 449 8.09 -1.41 12.47
C ALA A 449 9.33 -0.96 13.26
N ALA A 450 9.16 -0.11 14.27
CA ALA A 450 10.23 0.29 15.18
C ALA A 450 10.72 -0.89 16.04
N ASP A 451 9.79 -1.69 16.57
CA ASP A 451 10.07 -2.89 17.36
C ASP A 451 10.81 -3.93 16.53
N LEU A 452 10.42 -4.14 15.26
CA LEU A 452 11.12 -5.04 14.33
C LEU A 452 12.47 -4.49 13.87
N ALA A 453 12.64 -3.16 13.79
CA ALA A 453 13.91 -2.52 13.42
C ALA A 453 14.88 -2.39 14.60
N LEU A 454 14.43 -2.70 15.83
CA LEU A 454 15.23 -2.63 17.04
C LEU A 454 16.45 -3.57 16.91
N PRO A 455 17.68 -3.07 17.14
CA PRO A 455 18.86 -3.92 17.18
C PRO A 455 18.76 -4.97 18.29
N VAL A 456 19.28 -6.18 18.03
CA VAL A 456 19.34 -7.24 19.05
C VAL A 456 20.21 -6.85 20.26
N GLU A 457 21.06 -5.83 20.12
CA GLU A 457 21.82 -5.21 21.21
C GLU A 457 20.92 -4.57 22.28
N ASP A 458 19.79 -4.01 21.85
CA ASP A 458 18.87 -3.27 22.72
C ASP A 458 17.86 -4.20 23.43
N LEU A 459 17.80 -5.48 23.04
CA LEU A 459 16.96 -6.52 23.70
C LEU A 459 17.48 -6.94 25.09
N GLN A 460 18.63 -6.42 25.53
CA GLN A 460 19.25 -6.72 26.84
C GLN A 460 19.41 -8.23 27.12
N LEU A 461 19.71 -9.01 26.09
CA LEU A 461 19.98 -10.45 26.22
C LEU A 461 21.31 -10.70 26.93
N THR A 462 21.45 -11.88 27.55
CA THR A 462 22.71 -12.35 28.12
C THR A 462 23.82 -12.37 27.06
N VAL A 463 25.05 -12.17 27.53
CA VAL A 463 26.26 -12.12 26.68
C VAL A 463 26.38 -13.37 25.79
N ARG A 464 25.89 -14.54 26.25
CA ARG A 464 25.89 -15.78 25.47
C ARG A 464 24.86 -15.72 24.33
N SER A 465 23.60 -15.41 24.64
CA SER A 465 22.51 -15.35 23.66
C SER A 465 22.79 -14.30 22.59
N TYR A 466 23.22 -13.10 23.00
CA TYR A 466 23.61 -12.01 22.11
C TYR A 466 24.74 -12.41 21.15
N ASN A 467 25.86 -12.95 21.66
CA ASN A 467 27.00 -13.29 20.81
C ASN A 467 26.71 -14.44 19.83
N CYS A 468 25.83 -15.37 20.21
CA CYS A 468 25.40 -16.44 19.32
C CYS A 468 24.53 -15.91 18.18
N LEU A 469 23.56 -15.04 18.47
CA LEU A 469 22.71 -14.40 17.45
C LEU A 469 23.54 -13.54 16.48
N LYS A 470 24.49 -12.75 17.01
CA LYS A 470 25.39 -11.91 16.20
C LYS A 470 26.26 -12.72 15.24
N ARG A 471 26.73 -13.90 15.65
CA ARG A 471 27.58 -14.77 14.82
C ARG A 471 26.80 -15.38 13.65
N GLU A 472 25.52 -15.66 13.84
CA GLU A 472 24.62 -16.16 12.79
C GLU A 472 24.06 -15.05 11.88
N GLY A 473 24.52 -13.80 12.08
CA GLY A 473 24.10 -12.67 11.26
C GLY A 473 22.69 -12.17 11.56
N ILE A 474 22.16 -12.44 12.76
CA ILE A 474 20.89 -11.89 13.24
C ILE A 474 21.20 -10.59 14.00
N HIS A 475 20.85 -9.46 13.40
CA HIS A 475 21.20 -8.13 13.89
C HIS A 475 19.98 -7.33 14.37
N THR A 476 18.78 -7.69 13.93
CA THR A 476 17.53 -7.00 14.27
C THR A 476 16.47 -7.94 14.85
N VAL A 477 15.53 -7.40 15.63
CA VAL A 477 14.39 -8.15 16.16
C VAL A 477 13.53 -8.75 15.03
N GLY A 478 13.39 -8.04 13.91
CA GLY A 478 12.62 -8.53 12.75
C GLY A 478 13.23 -9.78 12.12
N GLU A 479 14.57 -9.87 12.06
CA GLU A 479 15.26 -11.09 11.62
C GLU A 479 15.09 -12.23 12.63
N LEU A 480 15.01 -11.92 13.92
CA LEU A 480 14.83 -12.90 15.01
C LEU A 480 13.42 -13.51 15.01
N VAL A 481 12.37 -12.67 14.87
CA VAL A 481 10.96 -13.09 14.76
C VAL A 481 10.73 -14.01 13.55
N GLY A 482 11.49 -13.80 12.46
CA GLY A 482 11.44 -14.64 11.26
C GLY A 482 12.03 -16.05 11.41
N ARG A 483 12.69 -16.37 12.54
CA ARG A 483 13.28 -17.68 12.82
C ARG A 483 12.34 -18.57 13.61
N SER A 484 12.41 -19.87 13.35
CA SER A 484 11.75 -20.87 14.20
C SER A 484 12.56 -21.14 15.46
N GLU A 485 11.92 -21.73 16.46
CA GLU A 485 12.62 -22.23 17.65
C GLU A 485 13.67 -23.31 17.29
N GLN A 486 13.38 -24.13 16.28
CA GLN A 486 14.31 -25.14 15.78
C GLN A 486 15.54 -24.50 15.12
N ASP A 487 15.34 -23.44 14.33
CA ASP A 487 16.44 -22.69 13.71
C ASP A 487 17.38 -22.09 14.76
N LEU A 488 16.83 -21.69 15.91
CA LEU A 488 17.60 -21.16 17.03
C LEU A 488 18.34 -22.26 17.79
N LEU A 489 17.77 -23.46 17.95
CA LEU A 489 18.43 -24.61 18.56
C LEU A 489 19.62 -25.12 17.75
N ASP A 490 19.56 -24.98 16.42
CA ASP A 490 20.64 -25.39 15.51
C ASP A 490 21.87 -24.46 15.61
N ILE A 491 21.75 -23.30 16.27
CA ILE A 491 22.86 -22.38 16.49
C ILE A 491 23.83 -22.98 17.51
N ARG A 492 25.11 -23.03 17.13
CA ARG A 492 26.17 -23.58 17.99
C ARG A 492 26.23 -22.85 19.35
N ASN A 493 26.08 -23.60 20.44
CA ASN A 493 26.05 -23.12 21.83
C ASN A 493 24.82 -22.26 22.18
N PHE A 494 23.73 -22.37 21.42
CA PHE A 494 22.44 -21.78 21.75
C PHE A 494 21.56 -22.84 22.41
N GLY A 495 21.39 -22.74 23.73
CA GLY A 495 20.65 -23.73 24.53
C GLY A 495 19.20 -23.33 24.77
N SER A 496 18.43 -24.24 25.38
CA SER A 496 17.03 -23.99 25.79
C SER A 496 16.88 -22.72 26.63
N LYS A 497 17.75 -22.50 27.63
CA LYS A 497 17.73 -21.27 28.47
C LYS A 497 17.86 -19.98 27.64
N SER A 498 18.63 -19.98 26.55
CA SER A 498 18.78 -18.80 25.65
C SER A 498 17.54 -18.57 24.78
N ILE A 499 16.81 -19.64 24.44
CA ILE A 499 15.55 -19.57 23.68
C ILE A 499 14.43 -19.04 24.56
N ASP A 500 14.34 -19.52 25.80
CA ASP A 500 13.35 -19.06 26.77
C ASP A 500 13.53 -17.57 27.08
N GLU A 501 14.79 -17.12 27.18
CA GLU A 501 15.15 -15.71 27.31
C GLU A 501 14.66 -14.87 26.11
N VAL A 502 14.93 -15.34 24.88
CA VAL A 502 14.46 -14.66 23.66
C VAL A 502 12.93 -14.61 23.60
N LYS A 503 12.25 -15.71 23.93
CA LYS A 503 10.77 -15.77 23.95
C LYS A 503 10.18 -14.81 24.97
N LEU A 504 10.77 -14.73 26.17
CA LEU A 504 10.31 -13.81 27.21
C LEU A 504 10.44 -12.35 26.75
N LYS A 505 11.60 -11.97 26.17
CA LYS A 505 11.83 -10.62 25.67
C LYS A 505 10.98 -10.25 24.47
N LEU A 506 10.74 -11.17 23.55
CA LEU A 506 9.80 -10.96 22.45
C LEU A 506 8.36 -10.80 22.99
N HIS A 507 7.96 -11.60 23.99
CA HIS A 507 6.64 -11.52 24.58
C HIS A 507 6.41 -10.20 25.36
N GLU A 508 7.43 -9.65 26.04
CA GLU A 508 7.38 -8.31 26.64
C GLU A 508 7.05 -7.22 25.60
N MET A 509 7.48 -7.42 24.35
CA MET A 509 7.21 -6.54 23.20
C MET A 509 5.94 -6.93 22.42
N GLY A 510 5.19 -7.94 22.87
CA GLY A 510 4.01 -8.46 22.16
C GLY A 510 4.32 -9.20 20.85
N LEU A 511 5.57 -9.62 20.66
CA LEU A 511 6.06 -10.38 19.51
C LEU A 511 6.25 -11.86 19.86
N SER A 512 6.26 -12.72 18.84
CA SER A 512 6.50 -14.16 19.01
C SER A 512 7.36 -14.71 17.87
N LEU A 513 8.07 -15.81 18.12
CA LEU A 513 8.80 -16.53 17.07
C LEU A 513 7.81 -17.20 16.10
N LYS A 514 8.27 -17.43 14.87
CA LYS A 514 7.46 -17.97 13.76
C LYS A 514 6.64 -19.22 14.10
N ASP A 515 7.15 -20.09 14.96
CA ASP A 515 6.55 -21.39 15.30
C ASP A 515 6.11 -21.50 16.78
N SER A 516 5.84 -20.36 17.43
CA SER A 516 5.40 -20.36 18.84
C SER A 516 4.01 -20.99 18.97
N ALA A 517 3.89 -22.15 19.64
CA ALA A 517 2.59 -22.75 19.93
C ALA A 517 1.76 -21.86 20.89
N PRO A 518 0.42 -21.79 20.73
CA PRO A 518 -0.45 -21.04 21.63
C PRO A 518 -0.52 -21.74 23.00
N GLY A 519 0.40 -21.40 23.91
CA GLY A 519 0.47 -21.99 25.24
C GLY A 519 1.74 -21.69 26.05
N PHE A 520 2.52 -20.67 25.68
CA PHE A 520 3.66 -20.22 26.49
C PHE A 520 3.13 -19.54 27.76
N ASP A 521 3.41 -20.12 28.93
CA ASP A 521 3.11 -19.51 30.23
C ASP A 521 4.32 -18.74 30.74
N PRO A 522 4.31 -17.40 30.69
CA PRO A 522 5.45 -16.57 31.10
C PRO A 522 5.76 -16.69 32.61
N SER A 523 4.82 -17.18 33.42
CA SER A 523 5.03 -17.33 34.87
C SER A 523 5.99 -18.47 35.22
N ALA A 524 6.04 -19.54 34.41
CA ALA A 524 6.94 -20.68 34.63
C ALA A 524 8.40 -20.36 34.28
N ALA A 525 8.65 -19.47 33.30
CA ALA A 525 9.99 -19.09 32.87
C ALA A 525 10.69 -18.14 33.87
N LEU A 526 9.93 -17.24 34.52
CA LEU A 526 10.43 -16.35 35.57
C LEU A 526 10.91 -17.13 36.81
N ALA A 527 10.19 -18.18 37.21
CA ALA A 527 10.58 -19.03 38.34
C ALA A 527 11.90 -19.78 38.13
N ALA A 528 12.25 -20.10 36.88
CA ALA A 528 13.51 -20.76 36.54
C ALA A 528 14.70 -19.80 36.40
N TYR A 529 14.45 -18.49 36.35
CA TYR A 529 15.47 -17.45 36.17
C TYR A 529 16.00 -16.90 37.51
N ASP A 530 15.21 -16.98 38.58
CA ASP A 530 15.52 -16.42 39.91
C ASP A 530 16.39 -17.36 40.78
N ASP A 531 16.50 -18.65 40.43
CA ASP A 531 17.16 -19.69 41.25
C ASP A 531 18.71 -19.72 41.13
N ASP A 532 19.33 -18.98 40.20
CA ASP A 532 20.78 -19.02 39.91
C ASP A 532 21.57 -17.77 40.41
N TYR A 533 20.93 -16.82 41.10
CA TYR A 533 21.63 -15.75 41.83
C TYR A 533 21.86 -16.15 43.30
N ASP A 534 22.59 -17.25 43.52
CA ASP A 534 23.12 -17.56 44.85
C ASP A 534 24.40 -16.77 45.11
N GLU A 535 24.39 -16.06 46.23
CA GLU A 535 25.39 -15.13 46.71
C GLU A 535 26.58 -15.93 47.28
N GLY A 536 27.49 -16.41 46.42
CA GLY A 536 28.58 -17.28 46.87
C GLY A 536 29.80 -17.33 45.98
N SER A 537 30.73 -16.38 46.16
CA SER A 537 32.21 -16.57 46.16
C SER A 537 32.95 -15.24 45.94
N LEU A 538 33.02 -14.43 46.99
CA LEU A 538 34.12 -13.47 47.18
C LEU A 538 35.04 -14.03 48.27
N GLU A 539 35.91 -14.98 47.93
CA GLU A 539 37.11 -15.25 48.72
C GLU A 539 38.28 -15.57 47.80
N ASP A 540 39.27 -14.68 47.88
CA ASP A 540 40.72 -14.85 47.78
C ASP A 540 41.30 -15.96 46.89
N GLU A 541 42.21 -15.59 45.98
CA GLU A 541 43.63 -15.91 46.20
C GLU A 541 44.57 -15.07 45.32
N GLN A 542 45.61 -14.57 45.98
CA GLN A 542 46.79 -13.93 45.44
C GLN A 542 47.61 -14.93 44.62
N PHE A 543 48.10 -14.53 43.44
CA PHE A 543 49.53 -14.36 43.10
C PHE A 543 49.70 -13.89 41.65
#